data_AF-A0AAU7D322-F1
#
_entry.id   AF-A0AAU7D322-F1
#
_cell.length_a   1.000
_cell.length_b   1.000
_cell.length_c   1.000
_cell.angle_alpha   90.00
_cell.angle_beta   90.00
_cell.angle_gamma   90.00
#
_symmetry.space_group_name_H-M   'P 1'
#
loop_
_entity.id
_entity.type
_entity.pdbx_description
1 polymer ?
#
loop_
_entity_poly.entity_id
_entity_poly.type
_entity_poly.pdbx_seq_one_letter_code
_entity_poly.pdbx_strand_id
1 'polypeptide(L)'
;MLRSHSPHRSIKATCEVAAYAIALIAASTYSRADSFTQIDLVSSVPNLANTTDPNLKNPWGVSFSPTSPFWVSNQGSGTATLYDGAGTPQALVVTIPPGTPPVTGPTGQVFNSTTGFLVNGVPAHFIFDTLNGTISGWAAGTSASVTATTAGAVYTGLALNTSGSSTYLYAANSTGNIHVFNSLWADVTGTTFAGKFVDPNAVAGFVPFNIQTIGSNLYVTYADLTPIGTGLPGGYVDEFDANGNFIKRIATGGALYAPWGMTLAPSGFGSYSDDLLVGNFGNGEILAYDPSTDAYLGTIDGTDSLPLVNPFLWSLETRTGGTNANLDAVYLQLASTTSRTGYLEKLTQLYLNPQQFSEQHSACSHSY
;
A
#
# COMPACT_ATOMS: atom_id res chain seq x y z
N MET A 1 43.11 -57.18 61.95
CA MET A 1 41.83 -57.70 61.41
C MET A 1 41.46 -56.86 60.20
N LEU A 2 41.28 -57.50 59.04
CA LEU A 2 40.89 -56.85 57.78
C LEU A 2 39.44 -56.32 57.84
N ARG A 3 39.18 -55.16 57.20
CA ARG A 3 37.91 -54.73 56.56
C ARG A 3 38.23 -53.50 55.69
N SER A 4 38.45 -53.69 54.39
CA SER A 4 37.51 -53.63 53.24
C SER A 4 37.35 -52.20 52.67
N HIS A 5 37.71 -52.05 51.39
CA HIS A 5 37.59 -50.85 50.56
C HIS A 5 36.13 -50.48 50.23
N SER A 6 35.84 -49.20 49.99
CA SER A 6 35.27 -48.75 48.70
C SER A 6 35.23 -47.20 48.60
N PRO A 7 35.59 -46.61 47.44
CA PRO A 7 35.58 -45.16 47.20
C PRO A 7 34.24 -44.70 46.60
N HIS A 8 33.59 -43.72 47.23
CA HIS A 8 32.54 -42.91 46.58
C HIS A 8 33.06 -41.47 46.48
N ARG A 9 33.71 -41.14 45.35
CA ARG A 9 33.09 -40.46 44.19
C ARG A 9 32.53 -39.07 44.55
N SER A 10 33.41 -38.08 44.54
CA SER A 10 33.47 -37.03 43.51
C SER A 10 32.16 -36.65 42.79
N ILE A 11 31.09 -36.29 43.49
CA ILE A 11 29.89 -35.67 42.87
C ILE A 11 29.25 -34.70 43.87
N LYS A 12 29.92 -33.60 44.22
CA LYS A 12 29.30 -32.50 45.00
C LYS A 12 29.86 -31.12 44.63
N ALA A 13 30.18 -30.91 43.36
CA ALA A 13 30.67 -29.61 42.89
C ALA A 13 30.23 -29.37 41.44
N THR A 14 28.93 -29.14 41.20
CA THR A 14 28.45 -28.57 39.92
C THR A 14 26.96 -28.20 39.87
N CYS A 15 26.23 -28.10 40.99
CA CYS A 15 24.76 -27.89 40.90
C CYS A 15 24.23 -26.52 41.34
N GLU A 16 25.05 -25.62 41.91
CA GLU A 16 24.54 -24.35 42.47
C GLU A 16 24.90 -23.08 41.69
N VAL A 17 25.79 -23.14 40.70
CA VAL A 17 26.16 -21.94 39.89
C VAL A 17 25.41 -21.89 38.55
N ALA A 18 24.77 -22.98 38.12
CA ALA A 18 23.99 -23.01 36.88
C ALA A 18 22.57 -22.38 37.01
N ALA A 19 22.06 -22.23 38.24
CA ALA A 19 20.70 -21.73 38.47
C ALA A 19 20.58 -20.19 38.40
N TYR A 20 21.68 -19.45 38.58
CA TYR A 20 21.66 -17.98 38.55
C TYR A 20 22.08 -17.38 37.20
N ALA A 21 22.71 -18.15 36.32
CA ALA A 21 23.08 -17.69 34.97
C ALA A 21 21.98 -17.92 33.92
N ILE A 22 20.97 -18.76 34.22
CA ILE A 22 19.83 -19.03 33.31
C ILE A 22 18.67 -18.05 33.56
N ALA A 23 18.64 -17.37 34.71
CA ALA A 23 17.59 -16.39 35.04
C ALA A 23 17.79 -14.99 34.41
N LEU A 24 18.89 -14.76 33.68
CA LEU A 24 19.21 -13.46 33.05
C LEU A 24 19.25 -13.49 31.51
N ILE A 25 18.85 -14.60 30.87
CA ILE A 25 18.79 -14.73 29.39
C ILE A 25 17.33 -14.79 28.88
N ALA A 26 16.37 -14.47 29.73
CA ALA A 26 14.98 -14.27 29.33
C ALA A 26 14.43 -12.98 29.94
N ALA A 27 15.14 -11.86 29.73
CA ALA A 27 14.40 -10.63 29.49
C ALA A 27 13.72 -10.87 28.14
N SER A 28 12.53 -11.45 28.20
CA SER A 28 11.59 -11.49 27.10
C SER A 28 11.62 -10.12 26.45
N THR A 29 12.14 -10.05 25.23
CA THR A 29 11.57 -9.11 24.28
C THR A 29 10.12 -9.52 24.16
N TYR A 30 9.29 -8.98 25.06
CA TYR A 30 7.93 -8.65 24.68
C TYR A 30 8.10 -7.69 23.50
N SER A 31 8.27 -8.24 22.30
CA SER A 31 7.74 -7.56 21.13
C SER A 31 6.28 -7.42 21.47
N ARG A 32 5.89 -6.23 21.92
CA ARG A 32 4.49 -5.90 22.03
C ARG A 32 4.00 -6.03 20.61
N ALA A 33 3.34 -7.15 20.28
CA ALA A 33 2.67 -7.28 19.00
C ALA A 33 1.68 -6.12 18.98
N ASP A 34 2.03 -5.08 18.24
CA ASP A 34 1.15 -3.94 18.10
C ASP A 34 -0.06 -4.44 17.31
N SER A 35 -1.23 -4.26 17.92
CA SER A 35 -2.49 -4.56 17.26
C SER A 35 -3.03 -3.29 16.65
N PHE A 36 -3.66 -3.44 15.49
CA PHE A 36 -4.23 -2.34 14.75
C PHE A 36 -5.76 -2.41 14.81
N THR A 37 -6.38 -1.24 14.91
CA THR A 37 -7.82 -1.07 14.77
C THR A 37 -8.13 -0.45 13.42
N GLN A 38 -9.14 -1.01 12.77
CA GLN A 38 -9.67 -0.57 11.49
C GLN A 38 -10.99 0.17 11.69
N ILE A 39 -11.16 1.26 10.95
CA ILE A 39 -12.38 2.07 10.97
C ILE A 39 -12.85 2.31 9.55
N ASP A 40 -14.07 1.88 9.25
CA ASP A 40 -14.72 2.09 7.96
C ASP A 40 -15.26 3.52 7.86
N LEU A 41 -14.62 4.34 7.02
CA LEU A 41 -14.96 5.75 6.88
C LEU A 41 -16.09 5.95 5.88
N VAL A 42 -15.98 5.34 4.70
CA VAL A 42 -16.94 5.47 3.60
C VAL A 42 -17.25 4.11 3.01
N SER A 43 -18.52 3.85 2.71
CA SER A 43 -18.95 2.66 1.97
C SER A 43 -19.96 3.05 0.90
N SER A 44 -19.96 2.32 -0.21
CA SER A 44 -21.02 2.46 -1.23
C SER A 44 -22.32 1.70 -0.90
N VAL A 45 -22.34 0.99 0.23
CA VAL A 45 -23.48 0.24 0.74
C VAL A 45 -23.93 0.86 2.06
N PRO A 46 -25.24 1.17 2.21
CA PRO A 46 -25.77 1.77 3.43
C PRO A 46 -25.44 0.97 4.69
N ASN A 47 -25.13 1.70 5.77
CA ASN A 47 -24.90 1.17 7.13
C ASN A 47 -23.67 0.26 7.29
N LEU A 48 -22.73 0.24 6.34
CA LEU A 48 -21.46 -0.48 6.47
C LEU A 48 -20.26 0.42 6.82
N ALA A 49 -20.45 1.74 6.89
CA ALA A 49 -19.43 2.70 7.27
C ALA A 49 -20.08 3.95 7.86
N ASN A 50 -19.28 4.84 8.45
CA ASN A 50 -19.77 6.12 9.00
C ASN A 50 -20.47 6.99 7.93
N THR A 51 -19.96 6.97 6.70
CA THR A 51 -20.51 7.67 5.56
C THR A 51 -20.93 6.68 4.48
N THR A 52 -22.10 6.91 3.87
CA THR A 52 -22.51 6.19 2.66
C THR A 52 -22.37 7.10 1.43
N ASP A 53 -21.61 6.66 0.44
CA ASP A 53 -21.51 7.34 -0.87
C ASP A 53 -21.72 6.36 -2.03
N PRO A 54 -22.84 6.44 -2.75
CA PRO A 54 -23.13 5.53 -3.86
C PRO A 54 -22.21 5.71 -5.08
N ASN A 55 -21.40 6.77 -5.14
CA ASN A 55 -20.45 6.98 -6.25
C ASN A 55 -19.17 6.14 -6.10
N LEU A 56 -18.85 5.68 -4.88
CA LEU A 56 -17.67 4.88 -4.53
C LEU A 56 -17.77 3.44 -5.06
N LYS A 57 -17.88 3.29 -6.39
CA LYS A 57 -18.12 2.01 -7.07
C LYS A 57 -16.82 1.47 -7.65
N ASN A 58 -16.44 0.28 -7.20
CA ASN A 58 -15.18 -0.37 -7.56
C ASN A 58 -13.97 0.60 -7.54
N PRO A 59 -13.70 1.32 -6.44
CA PRO A 59 -12.61 2.28 -6.35
C PRO A 59 -11.23 1.60 -6.35
N TRP A 60 -10.27 2.14 -7.11
CA TRP A 60 -8.94 1.54 -7.27
C TRP A 60 -7.84 2.45 -6.71
N GLY A 61 -7.42 3.46 -7.47
CA GLY A 61 -6.36 4.37 -7.06
C GLY A 61 -6.84 5.43 -6.08
N VAL A 62 -5.91 5.95 -5.28
CA VAL A 62 -6.06 7.12 -4.40
C VAL A 62 -4.90 8.07 -4.66
N SER A 63 -5.16 9.38 -4.64
CA SER A 63 -4.09 10.39 -4.66
C SER A 63 -4.50 11.66 -3.94
N PHE A 64 -3.52 12.50 -3.59
CA PHE A 64 -3.77 13.76 -2.91
C PHE A 64 -2.54 14.66 -2.96
N SER A 65 -2.77 15.96 -2.81
CA SER A 65 -1.72 16.89 -2.42
C SER A 65 -1.52 16.84 -0.90
N PRO A 66 -0.44 17.45 -0.35
CA PRO A 66 -0.18 17.45 1.09
C PRO A 66 -1.36 17.91 1.96
N THR A 67 -2.23 18.76 1.43
CA THR A 67 -3.36 19.34 2.17
C THR A 67 -4.73 19.15 1.50
N SER A 68 -4.80 18.62 0.28
CA SER A 68 -6.09 18.36 -0.36
C SER A 68 -6.84 17.21 0.31
N PRO A 69 -8.16 17.09 0.11
CA PRO A 69 -8.87 15.83 0.32
C PRO A 69 -8.21 14.66 -0.42
N PHE A 70 -8.55 13.43 -0.02
CA PHE A 70 -8.30 12.24 -0.81
C PHE A 70 -9.12 12.32 -2.09
N TRP A 71 -8.48 12.12 -3.23
CA TRP A 71 -9.16 11.83 -4.50
C TRP A 71 -9.20 10.33 -4.68
N VAL A 72 -10.33 9.78 -5.07
CA VAL A 72 -10.54 8.33 -5.23
C VAL A 72 -11.06 8.03 -6.62
N SER A 73 -10.34 7.19 -7.38
CA SER A 73 -10.71 6.75 -8.72
C SER A 73 -11.77 5.68 -8.65
N ASN A 74 -13.02 6.02 -8.97
CA ASN A 74 -14.15 5.10 -9.00
C ASN A 74 -14.25 4.43 -10.37
N GLN A 75 -13.53 3.33 -10.54
CA GLN A 75 -13.50 2.58 -11.80
C GLN A 75 -14.91 2.19 -12.27
N GLY A 76 -15.76 1.75 -11.33
CA GLY A 76 -17.08 1.22 -11.63
C GLY A 76 -18.11 2.28 -12.05
N SER A 77 -17.90 3.55 -11.70
CA SER A 77 -18.79 4.68 -12.04
C SER A 77 -18.18 5.65 -13.06
N GLY A 78 -16.88 5.53 -13.38
CA GLY A 78 -16.21 6.43 -14.33
C GLY A 78 -15.95 7.84 -13.75
N THR A 79 -15.82 7.95 -12.44
CA THR A 79 -15.67 9.23 -11.74
C THR A 79 -14.47 9.23 -10.79
N ALA A 80 -14.09 10.40 -10.32
CA ALA A 80 -13.31 10.57 -9.10
C ALA A 80 -14.11 11.34 -8.05
N THR A 81 -14.21 10.79 -6.84
CA THR A 81 -14.83 11.44 -5.67
C THR A 81 -13.77 11.88 -4.68
N LEU A 82 -14.14 12.81 -3.80
CA LEU A 82 -13.23 13.43 -2.85
C LEU A 82 -13.72 13.26 -1.41
N TYR A 83 -12.81 12.91 -0.49
CA TYR A 83 -13.13 12.74 0.93
C TYR A 83 -12.08 13.40 1.83
N ASP A 84 -12.51 13.98 2.94
CA ASP A 84 -11.57 14.38 4.00
C ASP A 84 -11.09 13.15 4.81
N GLY A 85 -10.20 13.36 5.78
CA GLY A 85 -9.65 12.25 6.58
C GLY A 85 -10.61 11.56 7.54
N ALA A 86 -11.85 12.06 7.67
CA ALA A 86 -12.94 11.41 8.38
C ALA A 86 -13.92 10.68 7.43
N GLY A 87 -13.68 10.73 6.11
CA GLY A 87 -14.59 10.15 5.12
C GLY A 87 -15.74 11.07 4.72
N THR A 88 -15.69 12.36 5.04
CA THR A 88 -16.74 13.31 4.65
C THR A 88 -16.64 13.64 3.16
N PRO A 89 -17.69 13.40 2.35
CA PRO A 89 -17.65 13.64 0.92
C PRO A 89 -17.59 15.14 0.63
N GLN A 90 -16.79 15.52 -0.37
CA GLN A 90 -16.75 16.87 -0.90
C GLN A 90 -17.72 17.02 -2.07
N ALA A 91 -18.19 18.24 -2.32
CA ALA A 91 -19.19 18.49 -3.36
C ALA A 91 -18.71 18.19 -4.80
N LEU A 92 -17.40 18.24 -5.04
CA LEU A 92 -16.84 17.98 -6.36
C LEU A 92 -16.84 16.48 -6.65
N VAL A 93 -17.42 16.12 -7.79
CA VAL A 93 -17.25 14.83 -8.44
C VAL A 93 -16.73 15.10 -9.85
N VAL A 94 -15.64 14.44 -10.22
CA VAL A 94 -15.01 14.61 -11.53
C VAL A 94 -15.34 13.44 -12.42
N THR A 95 -15.93 13.70 -13.59
CA THR A 95 -16.13 12.69 -14.62
C THR A 95 -14.80 12.44 -15.34
N ILE A 96 -14.40 11.18 -15.41
CA ILE A 96 -13.25 10.77 -16.21
C ILE A 96 -13.78 10.30 -17.56
N PRO A 97 -13.35 10.91 -18.69
CA PRO A 97 -13.84 10.52 -20.00
C PRO A 97 -13.61 9.03 -20.24
N PRO A 98 -14.62 8.31 -20.75
CA PRO A 98 -14.42 6.93 -21.15
C PRO A 98 -13.44 6.89 -22.32
N GLY A 99 -12.44 6.02 -22.25
CA GLY A 99 -11.59 5.74 -23.41
C GLY A 99 -12.30 4.93 -24.50
N THR A 100 -11.53 4.33 -25.41
CA THR A 100 -12.09 3.46 -26.46
C THR A 100 -12.81 2.24 -25.88
N PRO A 101 -13.93 1.79 -26.47
CA PRO A 101 -14.62 0.58 -26.02
C PRO A 101 -13.69 -0.66 -25.93
N PRO A 102 -13.87 -1.55 -24.95
CA PRO A 102 -14.88 -1.49 -23.89
C PRO A 102 -14.62 -0.33 -22.91
N VAL A 103 -15.69 0.33 -22.47
CA VAL A 103 -15.57 1.46 -21.54
C VAL A 103 -15.07 0.94 -20.20
N THR A 104 -13.94 1.50 -19.76
CA THR A 104 -13.34 1.26 -18.45
C THR A 104 -13.25 2.60 -17.72
N GLY A 105 -13.59 2.62 -16.43
CA GLY A 105 -13.38 3.80 -15.60
C GLY A 105 -11.91 3.97 -15.17
N PRO A 106 -11.64 5.00 -14.35
CA PRO A 106 -10.29 5.31 -13.90
C PRO A 106 -9.72 4.24 -12.96
N THR A 107 -8.41 4.04 -13.04
CA THR A 107 -7.67 3.09 -12.21
C THR A 107 -6.65 3.82 -11.35
N GLY A 108 -5.41 3.94 -11.82
CA GLY A 108 -4.34 4.74 -11.23
C GLY A 108 -4.61 6.23 -11.33
N GLN A 109 -4.05 6.98 -10.38
CA GLN A 109 -4.13 8.42 -10.35
C GLN A 109 -2.94 9.03 -9.60
N VAL A 110 -2.62 10.29 -9.90
CA VAL A 110 -1.56 11.05 -9.26
C VAL A 110 -1.95 12.51 -9.10
N PHE A 111 -1.48 13.12 -8.00
CA PHE A 111 -1.46 14.56 -7.85
C PHE A 111 -0.24 15.14 -8.58
N ASN A 112 -0.47 16.12 -9.46
CA ASN A 112 0.59 16.84 -10.15
C ASN A 112 0.92 18.15 -9.43
N SER A 113 2.09 18.19 -8.78
CA SER A 113 2.65 19.37 -8.12
C SER A 113 3.45 20.27 -9.06
N THR A 114 3.58 19.91 -10.34
CA THR A 114 4.41 20.61 -11.32
C THR A 114 3.62 21.63 -12.14
N THR A 115 4.34 22.43 -12.93
CA THR A 115 3.76 23.33 -13.94
C THR A 115 3.63 22.67 -15.33
N GLY A 116 4.01 21.40 -15.46
CA GLY A 116 3.89 20.62 -16.70
C GLY A 116 2.51 19.95 -16.83
N PHE A 117 2.38 19.05 -17.80
CA PHE A 117 1.15 18.26 -18.03
C PHE A 117 -0.07 19.16 -18.27
N LEU A 118 0.06 20.05 -19.26
CA LEU A 118 -0.95 21.05 -19.53
C LEU A 118 -2.17 20.46 -20.23
N VAL A 119 -3.36 20.81 -19.75
CA VAL A 119 -4.66 20.60 -20.39
C VAL A 119 -5.18 21.96 -20.82
N ASN A 120 -5.29 22.19 -22.13
CA ASN A 120 -5.71 23.49 -22.70
C ASN A 120 -4.89 24.68 -22.15
N GLY A 121 -3.59 24.49 -21.94
CA GLY A 121 -2.66 25.52 -21.44
C GLY A 121 -2.62 25.69 -19.92
N VAL A 122 -3.39 24.91 -19.15
CA VAL A 122 -3.40 24.94 -17.68
C VAL A 122 -2.84 23.62 -17.14
N PRO A 123 -1.93 23.61 -16.14
CA PRO A 123 -1.46 22.37 -15.54
C PRO A 123 -2.63 21.53 -15.02
N ALA A 124 -2.67 20.25 -15.37
CA ALA A 124 -3.56 19.32 -14.69
C ALA A 124 -3.13 19.23 -13.23
N HIS A 125 -4.06 19.32 -12.28
CA HIS A 125 -3.78 19.09 -10.85
C HIS A 125 -3.84 17.62 -10.50
N PHE A 126 -4.68 16.85 -11.19
CA PHE A 126 -4.79 15.41 -11.04
C PHE A 126 -4.76 14.75 -12.41
N ILE A 127 -4.08 13.61 -12.50
CA ILE A 127 -3.93 12.83 -13.72
C ILE A 127 -4.42 11.42 -13.43
N PHE A 128 -5.18 10.84 -14.36
CA PHE A 128 -5.84 9.55 -14.23
C PHE A 128 -5.49 8.65 -15.41
N ASP A 129 -5.38 7.35 -15.17
CA ASP A 129 -5.29 6.35 -16.21
C ASP A 129 -6.52 5.42 -16.23
N THR A 130 -6.59 4.54 -17.22
CA THR A 130 -7.65 3.55 -17.37
C THR A 130 -7.12 2.23 -17.93
N LEU A 131 -7.88 1.16 -17.73
CA LEU A 131 -7.61 -0.17 -18.27
C LEU A 131 -7.64 -0.26 -19.82
N ASN A 132 -8.02 0.79 -20.52
CA ASN A 132 -7.97 0.86 -21.99
C ASN A 132 -6.86 1.78 -22.51
N GLY A 133 -5.88 2.10 -21.67
CA GLY A 133 -4.67 2.80 -22.09
C GLY A 133 -4.86 4.30 -22.27
N THR A 134 -5.90 4.90 -21.67
CA THR A 134 -6.18 6.33 -21.76
C THR A 134 -5.55 7.06 -20.57
N ILE A 135 -4.97 8.23 -20.82
CA ILE A 135 -4.49 9.17 -19.79
C ILE A 135 -5.29 10.46 -19.89
N SER A 136 -5.88 10.87 -18.78
CA SER A 136 -6.68 12.09 -18.68
C SER A 136 -6.14 13.03 -17.60
N GLY A 137 -6.11 14.33 -17.90
CA GLY A 137 -5.74 15.38 -16.94
C GLY A 137 -6.97 16.17 -16.51
N TRP A 138 -7.08 16.47 -15.22
CA TRP A 138 -8.06 17.39 -14.67
C TRP A 138 -7.36 18.67 -14.21
N ALA A 139 -7.76 19.81 -14.78
CA ALA A 139 -7.28 21.13 -14.37
C ALA A 139 -8.32 21.89 -13.53
N ALA A 140 -9.60 21.84 -13.89
CA ALA A 140 -10.69 22.49 -13.16
C ALA A 140 -12.07 21.95 -13.60
N GLY A 141 -13.13 22.33 -12.87
CA GLY A 141 -14.50 21.98 -13.21
C GLY A 141 -14.84 20.53 -12.85
N THR A 142 -15.84 19.96 -13.52
CA THR A 142 -16.42 18.64 -13.17
C THR A 142 -15.99 17.51 -14.12
N SER A 143 -15.04 17.75 -15.03
CA SER A 143 -14.60 16.75 -16.00
C SER A 143 -13.10 16.83 -16.25
N ALA A 144 -12.44 15.67 -16.34
CA ALA A 144 -11.09 15.58 -16.88
C ALA A 144 -11.12 15.62 -18.42
N SER A 145 -9.97 15.80 -19.06
CA SER A 145 -9.80 15.76 -20.52
C SER A 145 -8.79 14.69 -20.90
N VAL A 146 -9.07 13.91 -21.94
CA VAL A 146 -8.11 12.95 -22.51
C VAL A 146 -6.92 13.71 -23.08
N THR A 147 -5.72 13.25 -22.76
CA THR A 147 -4.45 13.87 -23.16
C THR A 147 -3.57 12.92 -23.98
N ALA A 148 -3.65 11.62 -23.69
CA ALA A 148 -3.00 10.58 -24.46
C ALA A 148 -3.84 9.30 -24.46
N THR A 149 -3.68 8.48 -25.50
CA THR A 149 -4.25 7.13 -25.59
C THR A 149 -3.24 6.21 -26.25
N THR A 150 -2.97 5.07 -25.62
CA THR A 150 -2.05 4.07 -26.15
C THR A 150 -2.81 2.80 -26.46
N ALA A 151 -2.92 2.48 -27.75
CA ALA A 151 -3.70 1.34 -28.22
C ALA A 151 -3.18 0.02 -27.62
N GLY A 152 -4.08 -0.77 -27.03
CA GLY A 152 -3.76 -2.07 -26.45
C GLY A 152 -3.10 -2.02 -25.07
N ALA A 153 -2.79 -0.85 -24.53
CA ALA A 153 -2.30 -0.73 -23.16
C ALA A 153 -3.43 -0.95 -22.15
N VAL A 154 -3.08 -1.52 -20.99
CA VAL A 154 -3.97 -1.73 -19.86
C VAL A 154 -3.30 -1.13 -18.64
N TYR A 155 -3.57 0.15 -18.39
CA TYR A 155 -2.97 0.86 -17.27
C TYR A 155 -3.69 0.57 -15.97
N THR A 156 -2.92 0.32 -14.92
CA THR A 156 -3.42 -0.08 -13.61
C THR A 156 -2.94 0.85 -12.50
N GLY A 157 -1.88 1.62 -12.72
CA GLY A 157 -1.26 2.49 -11.73
C GLY A 157 -0.43 3.60 -12.38
N LEU A 158 -0.42 4.76 -11.75
CA LEU A 158 0.36 5.92 -12.16
C LEU A 158 1.33 6.35 -11.06
N ALA A 159 2.51 6.82 -11.48
CA ALA A 159 3.45 7.51 -10.62
C ALA A 159 4.00 8.76 -11.33
N LEU A 160 4.29 9.81 -10.57
CA LEU A 160 5.05 10.98 -11.05
C LEU A 160 6.40 10.98 -10.35
N ASN A 161 7.48 11.11 -11.13
CA ASN A 161 8.82 11.23 -10.58
C ASN A 161 9.69 12.10 -11.50
N THR A 162 10.79 12.63 -10.94
CA THR A 162 11.69 13.56 -11.63
C THR A 162 13.01 12.88 -11.92
N SER A 163 13.39 12.87 -13.20
CA SER A 163 14.74 12.54 -13.63
C SER A 163 15.45 13.81 -14.10
N GLY A 164 16.59 14.11 -13.47
CA GLY A 164 17.30 15.37 -13.70
C GLY A 164 16.41 16.57 -13.39
N SER A 165 16.15 17.42 -14.38
CA SER A 165 15.27 18.59 -14.27
C SER A 165 13.87 18.36 -14.84
N SER A 166 13.55 17.15 -15.27
CA SER A 166 12.32 16.83 -15.99
C SER A 166 11.47 15.84 -15.20
N THR A 167 10.20 16.17 -15.03
CA THR A 167 9.21 15.27 -14.44
C THR A 167 8.54 14.44 -15.53
N TYR A 168 8.38 13.16 -15.25
CA TYR A 168 7.74 12.18 -16.12
C TYR A 168 6.61 11.49 -15.38
N LEU A 169 5.61 11.08 -16.16
CA LEU A 169 4.52 10.24 -15.72
C LEU A 169 4.84 8.80 -16.13
N TYR A 170 4.79 7.88 -15.17
CA TYR A 170 5.07 6.47 -15.36
C TYR A 170 3.76 5.70 -15.16
N ALA A 171 3.38 4.89 -16.14
CA ALA A 171 2.15 4.12 -16.13
C ALA A 171 2.48 2.62 -16.12
N ALA A 172 2.06 1.92 -15.07
CA ALA A 172 2.14 0.47 -15.02
C ALA A 172 1.16 -0.10 -16.05
N ASN A 173 1.71 -0.78 -17.07
CA ASN A 173 0.92 -1.41 -18.12
C ASN A 173 0.98 -2.93 -17.93
N SER A 174 -0.14 -3.51 -17.51
CA SER A 174 -0.30 -4.95 -17.26
C SER A 174 -0.19 -5.83 -18.51
N THR A 175 0.08 -5.25 -19.68
CA THR A 175 0.52 -6.00 -20.87
C THR A 175 2.04 -6.23 -20.92
N GLY A 176 2.81 -5.75 -19.92
CA GLY A 176 4.17 -6.20 -19.65
C GLY A 176 5.26 -5.13 -19.62
N ASN A 177 4.92 -3.84 -19.49
CA ASN A 177 5.93 -2.77 -19.45
C ASN A 177 5.48 -1.58 -18.59
N ILE A 178 6.40 -0.62 -18.38
CA ILE A 178 6.07 0.70 -17.86
C ILE A 178 6.10 1.67 -19.03
N HIS A 179 4.97 2.32 -19.33
CA HIS A 179 4.95 3.43 -20.28
C HIS A 179 5.36 4.73 -19.59
N VAL A 180 6.11 5.57 -20.29
CA VAL A 180 6.65 6.82 -19.77
C VAL A 180 6.21 7.97 -20.64
N PHE A 181 5.59 8.98 -20.03
CA PHE A 181 5.16 10.20 -20.71
C PHE A 181 5.91 11.39 -20.15
N ASN A 182 6.38 12.27 -21.03
CA ASN A 182 6.95 13.55 -20.60
C ASN A 182 5.85 14.57 -20.27
N SER A 183 6.25 15.72 -19.73
CA SER A 183 5.32 16.80 -19.35
C SER A 183 4.54 17.45 -20.51
N LEU A 184 4.82 17.06 -21.76
CA LEU A 184 4.08 17.43 -22.97
C LEU A 184 3.15 16.30 -23.45
N TRP A 185 2.91 15.27 -22.63
CA TRP A 185 2.10 14.08 -22.94
C TRP A 185 2.66 13.18 -24.03
N ALA A 186 3.91 13.39 -24.46
CA ALA A 186 4.53 12.50 -25.44
C ALA A 186 5.00 11.21 -24.77
N ASP A 187 4.65 10.07 -25.37
CA ASP A 187 5.21 8.77 -25.02
C ASP A 187 6.70 8.73 -25.38
N VAL A 188 7.53 8.55 -24.36
CA VAL A 188 8.99 8.52 -24.45
C VAL A 188 9.59 7.21 -23.93
N THR A 189 8.76 6.18 -23.77
CA THR A 189 9.12 4.86 -23.21
C THR A 189 10.37 4.28 -23.88
N GLY A 190 10.45 4.36 -25.22
CA GLY A 190 11.53 3.77 -26.00
C GLY A 190 12.73 4.68 -26.27
N THR A 191 12.65 5.97 -25.94
CA THR A 191 13.58 6.99 -26.47
C THR A 191 14.34 7.77 -25.40
N THR A 192 13.76 7.96 -24.21
CA THR A 192 14.40 8.80 -23.17
C THR A 192 15.31 7.99 -22.26
N PHE A 193 14.89 6.79 -21.87
CA PHE A 193 15.55 6.04 -20.81
C PHE A 193 16.21 4.77 -21.32
N ALA A 194 17.46 4.56 -20.92
CA ALA A 194 18.21 3.35 -21.24
C ALA A 194 17.76 2.15 -20.38
N GLY A 195 17.42 2.37 -19.10
CA GLY A 195 17.05 1.32 -18.15
C GLY A 195 15.73 0.61 -18.49
N LYS A 196 14.79 1.31 -19.14
CA LYS A 196 13.52 0.77 -19.69
C LYS A 196 12.69 -0.07 -18.72
N PHE A 197 12.89 0.08 -17.40
CA PHE A 197 12.21 -0.69 -16.37
C PHE A 197 12.39 -2.21 -16.55
N VAL A 198 13.59 -2.62 -16.99
CA VAL A 198 13.93 -4.03 -17.16
C VAL A 198 14.60 -4.53 -15.88
N ASP A 199 13.94 -5.47 -15.20
CA ASP A 199 14.58 -6.29 -14.19
C ASP A 199 15.40 -7.42 -14.87
N PRO A 200 16.71 -7.51 -14.60
CA PRO A 200 17.57 -8.57 -15.15
C PRO A 200 17.17 -9.99 -14.71
N ASN A 201 16.37 -10.14 -13.66
CA ASN A 201 15.94 -11.44 -13.11
C ASN A 201 14.41 -11.57 -13.10
N ALA A 202 13.74 -11.04 -14.13
CA ALA A 202 12.28 -11.00 -14.19
C ALA A 202 11.68 -12.41 -14.12
N VAL A 203 10.63 -12.58 -13.32
CA VAL A 203 9.94 -13.85 -13.18
C VAL A 203 8.94 -13.99 -14.32
N ALA A 204 9.11 -15.02 -15.15
CA ALA A 204 8.23 -15.24 -16.29
C ALA A 204 6.76 -15.39 -15.87
N GLY A 205 5.85 -14.76 -16.62
CA GLY A 205 4.41 -14.77 -16.35
C GLY A 205 3.92 -13.57 -15.53
N PHE A 206 4.82 -12.86 -14.84
CA PHE A 206 4.47 -11.68 -14.06
C PHE A 206 4.52 -10.42 -14.92
N VAL A 207 3.54 -9.54 -14.73
CA VAL A 207 3.41 -8.24 -15.41
C VAL A 207 3.32 -7.11 -14.38
N PRO A 208 3.69 -5.87 -14.74
CA PRO A 208 3.47 -4.72 -13.87
C PRO A 208 2.01 -4.64 -13.44
N PHE A 209 1.77 -4.56 -12.13
CA PHE A 209 0.44 -4.55 -11.54
C PHE A 209 0.12 -3.19 -10.90
N ASN A 210 1.10 -2.54 -10.29
CA ASN A 210 1.01 -1.14 -9.85
C ASN A 210 2.40 -0.47 -9.86
N ILE A 211 2.43 0.86 -9.78
CA ILE A 211 3.66 1.66 -9.62
C ILE A 211 3.40 2.84 -8.70
N GLN A 212 4.32 3.11 -7.77
CA GLN A 212 4.26 4.29 -6.89
C GLN A 212 5.64 4.93 -6.73
N THR A 213 5.64 6.25 -6.54
CA THR A 213 6.84 6.98 -6.13
C THR A 213 6.94 6.95 -4.61
N ILE A 214 8.03 6.38 -4.09
CA ILE A 214 8.35 6.38 -2.66
C ILE A 214 9.74 6.99 -2.51
N GLY A 215 9.83 8.10 -1.79
CA GLY A 215 11.04 8.92 -1.76
C GLY A 215 11.40 9.43 -3.17
N SER A 216 12.63 9.14 -3.62
CA SER A 216 13.09 9.48 -4.97
C SER A 216 12.90 8.37 -6.00
N ASN A 217 12.46 7.19 -5.58
CA ASN A 217 12.50 5.98 -6.40
C ASN A 217 11.09 5.52 -6.78
N LEU A 218 11.02 4.67 -7.79
CA LEU A 218 9.79 4.06 -8.30
C LEU A 218 9.75 2.61 -7.82
N TYR A 219 8.71 2.28 -7.09
CA TYR A 219 8.42 0.92 -6.66
C TYR A 219 7.36 0.37 -7.59
N VAL A 220 7.64 -0.78 -8.19
CA VAL A 220 6.77 -1.45 -9.15
C VAL A 220 6.41 -2.81 -8.57
N THR A 221 5.10 -3.06 -8.44
CA THR A 221 4.63 -4.40 -8.11
C THR A 221 4.38 -5.19 -9.39
N TYR A 222 4.63 -6.50 -9.31
CA TYR A 222 4.41 -7.42 -10.40
C TYR A 222 3.56 -8.60 -9.93
N ALA A 223 2.60 -9.00 -10.75
CA ALA A 223 1.68 -10.09 -10.44
C ALA A 223 1.45 -10.99 -11.66
N ASP A 224 1.19 -12.27 -11.41
CA ASP A 224 0.59 -13.17 -12.40
C ASP A 224 -0.93 -12.98 -12.34
N LEU A 225 -1.54 -12.81 -13.51
CA LEU A 225 -2.93 -12.40 -13.64
C LEU A 225 -3.71 -13.42 -14.46
N THR A 226 -4.93 -13.71 -14.02
CA THR A 226 -5.90 -14.41 -14.87
C THR A 226 -6.26 -13.56 -16.10
N PRO A 227 -6.89 -14.13 -17.14
CA PRO A 227 -7.31 -13.36 -18.33
C PRO A 227 -8.27 -12.19 -18.04
N ILE A 228 -8.92 -12.18 -16.87
CA ILE A 228 -9.80 -11.10 -16.42
C ILE A 228 -9.12 -10.13 -15.43
N GLY A 229 -7.79 -10.22 -15.30
CA GLY A 229 -6.98 -9.32 -14.46
C GLY A 229 -7.01 -9.63 -12.97
N THR A 230 -7.47 -10.82 -12.55
CA THR A 230 -7.41 -11.22 -11.13
C THR A 230 -6.01 -11.71 -10.78
N GLY A 231 -5.43 -11.16 -9.72
CA GLY A 231 -4.13 -11.59 -9.21
C GLY A 231 -4.12 -13.03 -8.66
N LEU A 232 -3.05 -13.76 -8.95
CA LEU A 232 -2.76 -15.09 -8.43
C LEU A 232 -1.76 -15.06 -7.27
N PRO A 233 -1.65 -16.14 -6.45
CA PRO A 233 -0.68 -16.20 -5.36
C PRO A 233 0.76 -15.94 -5.83
N GLY A 234 1.55 -15.27 -5.00
CA GLY A 234 2.89 -14.81 -5.33
C GLY A 234 2.91 -13.35 -5.80
N GLY A 235 3.94 -12.99 -6.55
CA GLY A 235 4.24 -11.62 -6.94
C GLY A 235 5.63 -11.22 -6.52
N TYR A 236 6.04 -10.03 -6.94
CA TYR A 236 7.26 -9.40 -6.45
C TYR A 236 7.15 -7.89 -6.50
N VAL A 237 8.05 -7.23 -5.78
CA VAL A 237 8.19 -5.77 -5.76
C VAL A 237 9.63 -5.45 -6.12
N ASP A 238 9.80 -4.66 -7.17
CA ASP A 238 11.10 -4.17 -7.61
C ASP A 238 11.18 -2.65 -7.46
N GLU A 239 12.38 -2.16 -7.20
CA GLU A 239 12.70 -0.74 -7.07
C GLU A 239 13.54 -0.29 -8.28
N PHE A 240 13.15 0.84 -8.85
CA PHE A 240 13.81 1.48 -9.97
C PHE A 240 14.12 2.94 -9.65
N ASP A 241 15.17 3.50 -10.25
CA ASP A 241 15.34 4.95 -10.26
C ASP A 241 14.35 5.61 -11.25
N ALA A 242 14.28 6.95 -11.25
CA ALA A 242 13.44 7.69 -12.19
C ALA A 242 13.87 7.55 -13.66
N ASN A 243 15.06 7.02 -13.96
CA ASN A 243 15.50 6.68 -15.31
C ASN A 243 15.10 5.25 -15.71
N GLY A 244 14.34 4.55 -14.88
CA GLY A 244 13.94 3.16 -15.10
C GLY A 244 15.10 2.17 -15.03
N ASN A 245 16.22 2.54 -14.39
CA ASN A 245 17.28 1.59 -14.07
C ASN A 245 16.85 0.74 -12.88
N PHE A 246 16.98 -0.58 -13.00
CA PHE A 246 16.73 -1.50 -11.90
C PHE A 246 17.73 -1.24 -10.75
N ILE A 247 17.22 -1.03 -9.54
CA ILE A 247 18.02 -0.87 -8.33
C ILE A 247 18.12 -2.23 -7.64
N LYS A 248 16.98 -2.79 -7.22
CA LYS A 248 16.91 -4.05 -6.49
C LYS A 248 15.50 -4.64 -6.50
N ARG A 249 15.44 -5.91 -6.10
CA ARG A 249 14.22 -6.63 -5.78
C ARG A 249 14.00 -6.60 -4.28
N ILE A 250 12.87 -6.05 -3.85
CA ILE A 250 12.50 -5.88 -2.45
C ILE A 250 11.96 -7.20 -1.89
N ALA A 251 11.01 -7.81 -2.59
CA ALA A 251 10.33 -9.01 -2.12
C ALA A 251 9.88 -9.87 -3.30
N THR A 252 9.78 -11.20 -3.13
CA THR A 252 9.28 -12.13 -4.15
C THR A 252 8.70 -13.39 -3.53
N GLY A 253 7.52 -13.80 -4.02
CA GLY A 253 6.81 -14.97 -3.52
C GLY A 253 6.51 -14.87 -2.02
N GLY A 254 6.61 -16.00 -1.32
CA GLY A 254 6.40 -16.04 0.13
C GLY A 254 4.99 -15.58 0.52
N ALA A 255 4.93 -14.53 1.34
CA ALA A 255 3.68 -13.93 1.82
C ALA A 255 2.99 -13.03 0.76
N LEU A 256 3.65 -12.73 -0.36
CA LEU A 256 3.03 -11.90 -1.41
C LEU A 256 1.89 -12.63 -2.11
N TYR A 257 0.82 -11.90 -2.35
CA TYR A 257 -0.32 -12.34 -3.15
C TYR A 257 -0.86 -11.19 -3.98
N ALA A 258 -0.34 -11.09 -5.20
CA ALA A 258 -0.64 -10.02 -6.15
C ALA A 258 -0.50 -8.64 -5.48
N PRO A 259 0.71 -8.25 -5.08
CA PRO A 259 0.93 -7.00 -4.34
C PRO A 259 0.51 -5.79 -5.18
N TRP A 260 -0.12 -4.79 -4.55
CA TRP A 260 -0.56 -3.58 -5.24
C TRP A 260 -0.20 -2.31 -4.50
N GLY A 261 -0.86 -2.03 -3.38
CA GLY A 261 -0.69 -0.79 -2.63
C GLY A 261 0.62 -0.81 -1.86
N MET A 262 1.42 0.26 -1.97
CA MET A 262 2.66 0.42 -1.23
C MET A 262 2.72 1.81 -0.60
N THR A 263 3.25 1.89 0.61
CA THR A 263 3.48 3.16 1.27
C THR A 263 4.50 2.98 2.39
N LEU A 264 5.19 4.04 2.80
CA LEU A 264 5.93 4.02 4.06
C LEU A 264 4.92 4.29 5.17
N ALA A 265 4.89 3.44 6.20
CA ALA A 265 4.10 3.67 7.38
C ALA A 265 4.47 5.01 8.05
N PRO A 266 3.51 5.71 8.68
CA PRO A 266 3.84 6.95 9.37
C PRO A 266 4.72 6.69 10.60
N SER A 267 5.43 7.72 11.07
CA SER A 267 6.35 7.62 12.23
C SER A 267 5.66 7.24 13.55
N GLY A 268 4.33 7.35 13.62
CA GLY A 268 3.52 6.96 14.78
C GLY A 268 2.84 5.59 14.64
N PHE A 269 3.23 4.77 13.65
CA PHE A 269 2.59 3.49 13.32
C PHE A 269 3.10 2.30 14.16
N GLY A 270 3.45 2.56 15.42
CA GLY A 270 3.91 1.54 16.35
C GLY A 270 5.22 0.89 15.95
N SER A 271 5.31 -0.42 16.14
CA SER A 271 6.48 -1.23 15.80
C SER A 271 6.83 -1.22 14.33
N TYR A 272 5.88 -0.81 13.47
CA TYR A 272 6.06 -0.71 12.03
C TYR A 272 6.27 0.74 11.57
N SER A 273 6.64 1.65 12.47
CA SER A 273 6.86 3.06 12.12
C SER A 273 7.97 3.19 11.07
N ASP A 274 7.70 3.98 10.03
CA ASP A 274 8.59 4.20 8.88
C ASP A 274 8.88 2.96 8.01
N ASP A 275 8.27 1.81 8.29
CA ASP A 275 8.45 0.60 7.48
C ASP A 275 7.74 0.68 6.12
N LEU A 276 8.25 -0.04 5.12
CA LEU A 276 7.55 -0.22 3.86
C LEU A 276 6.39 -1.20 4.04
N LEU A 277 5.17 -0.71 3.84
CA LEU A 277 3.97 -1.53 3.81
C LEU A 277 3.65 -1.93 2.38
N VAL A 278 3.31 -3.20 2.18
CA VAL A 278 2.85 -3.76 0.90
C VAL A 278 1.51 -4.46 1.13
N GLY A 279 0.46 -3.95 0.50
CA GLY A 279 -0.88 -4.51 0.51
C GLY A 279 -1.04 -5.58 -0.56
N ASN A 280 -1.48 -6.75 -0.15
CA ASN A 280 -1.83 -7.83 -1.06
C ASN A 280 -3.27 -7.67 -1.54
N PHE A 281 -3.46 -7.51 -2.85
CA PHE A 281 -4.80 -7.50 -3.43
C PHE A 281 -5.50 -8.86 -3.27
N GLY A 282 -4.74 -9.96 -3.39
CA GLY A 282 -5.32 -11.30 -3.50
C GLY A 282 -5.89 -11.86 -2.20
N ASN A 283 -5.17 -11.73 -1.08
CA ASN A 283 -5.63 -12.18 0.23
C ASN A 283 -5.99 -11.04 1.19
N GLY A 284 -5.73 -9.79 0.85
CA GLY A 284 -6.09 -8.62 1.67
C GLY A 284 -5.18 -8.34 2.86
N GLU A 285 -4.09 -9.10 3.02
CA GLU A 285 -3.12 -8.87 4.09
C GLU A 285 -2.21 -7.68 3.77
N ILE A 286 -1.65 -7.07 4.83
CA ILE A 286 -0.66 -5.99 4.71
C ILE A 286 0.64 -6.49 5.30
N LEU A 287 1.68 -6.49 4.49
CA LEU A 287 3.01 -6.97 4.84
C LEU A 287 3.91 -5.78 5.16
N ALA A 288 4.75 -5.89 6.20
CA ALA A 288 5.75 -4.90 6.53
C ALA A 288 7.16 -5.38 6.16
N TYR A 289 7.96 -4.48 5.59
CA TYR A 289 9.35 -4.70 5.23
C TYR A 289 10.21 -3.55 5.75
N ASP A 290 11.39 -3.88 6.27
CA ASP A 290 12.37 -2.88 6.66
C ASP A 290 12.85 -2.15 5.39
N PRO A 291 12.72 -0.82 5.31
CA PRO A 291 12.98 -0.08 4.08
C PRO A 291 14.47 0.01 3.72
N SER A 292 15.36 -0.33 4.66
CA SER A 292 16.81 -0.28 4.47
C SER A 292 17.40 -1.63 4.06
N THR A 293 16.86 -2.72 4.61
CA THR A 293 17.36 -4.09 4.41
C THR A 293 16.45 -4.95 3.55
N ASP A 294 15.23 -4.50 3.27
CA ASP A 294 14.15 -5.23 2.59
C ASP A 294 13.71 -6.51 3.32
N ALA A 295 14.11 -6.66 4.59
CA ALA A 295 13.73 -7.81 5.40
C ALA A 295 12.22 -7.79 5.67
N TYR A 296 11.55 -8.91 5.45
CA TYR A 296 10.16 -9.08 5.86
C TYR A 296 10.06 -9.07 7.39
N LEU A 297 9.26 -8.16 7.93
CA LEU A 297 9.11 -7.91 9.37
C LEU A 297 7.87 -8.57 9.96
N GLY A 298 6.85 -8.81 9.14
CA GLY A 298 5.61 -9.45 9.57
C GLY A 298 4.40 -8.99 8.78
N THR A 299 3.25 -9.48 9.21
CA THR A 299 1.94 -9.04 8.72
C THR A 299 1.30 -8.13 9.76
N ILE A 300 0.55 -7.12 9.30
CA ILE A 300 -0.20 -6.23 10.19
C ILE A 300 -1.37 -7.01 10.80
N ASP A 301 -1.33 -7.17 12.12
CA ASP A 301 -2.31 -7.94 12.87
C ASP A 301 -3.37 -7.04 13.53
N GLY A 302 -4.56 -7.60 13.68
CA GLY A 302 -5.69 -6.99 14.34
C GLY A 302 -5.62 -7.12 15.87
N THR A 303 -6.66 -6.64 16.54
CA THR A 303 -6.79 -6.73 18.00
C THR A 303 -6.93 -8.16 18.53
N ASP A 304 -7.25 -9.12 17.65
CA ASP A 304 -7.32 -10.55 17.94
C ASP A 304 -5.99 -11.28 17.68
N SER A 305 -4.92 -10.55 17.35
CA SER A 305 -3.60 -11.09 17.00
C SER A 305 -3.61 -12.02 15.78
N LEU A 306 -4.60 -11.86 14.90
CA LEU A 306 -4.63 -12.48 13.57
C LEU A 306 -4.36 -11.42 12.50
N PRO A 307 -3.88 -11.82 11.30
CA PRO A 307 -3.72 -10.90 10.18
C PRO A 307 -5.01 -10.12 9.90
N LEU A 308 -4.89 -8.79 9.76
CA LEU A 308 -5.99 -8.00 9.21
C LEU A 308 -6.16 -8.33 7.74
N VAL A 309 -7.26 -9.01 7.44
CA VAL A 309 -7.64 -9.40 6.09
C VAL A 309 -8.64 -8.39 5.54
N ASN A 310 -8.22 -7.69 4.49
CA ASN A 310 -8.97 -6.66 3.79
C ASN A 310 -9.25 -7.13 2.35
N PRO A 311 -10.34 -7.88 2.11
CA PRO A 311 -10.58 -8.45 0.79
C PRO A 311 -10.58 -7.37 -0.29
N PHE A 312 -9.80 -7.61 -1.36
CA PHE A 312 -9.66 -6.68 -2.47
C PHE A 312 -9.02 -5.33 -2.11
N LEU A 313 -7.97 -5.36 -1.30
CA LEU A 313 -7.14 -4.21 -0.95
C LEU A 313 -6.40 -3.65 -2.18
N TRP A 314 -6.74 -2.44 -2.60
CA TRP A 314 -6.05 -1.75 -3.69
C TRP A 314 -4.98 -0.80 -3.17
N SER A 315 -5.34 0.25 -2.43
CA SER A 315 -4.37 1.28 -2.04
C SER A 315 -4.06 1.27 -0.55
N LEU A 316 -2.82 1.67 -0.25
CA LEU A 316 -2.35 2.03 1.08
C LEU A 316 -1.80 3.45 0.99
N GLU A 317 -2.23 4.34 1.88
CA GLU A 317 -1.86 5.75 1.82
C GLU A 317 -1.58 6.34 3.19
N THR A 318 -0.47 7.06 3.32
CA THR A 318 -0.14 7.84 4.51
C THR A 318 -0.28 9.34 4.26
N ARG A 319 -0.69 10.07 5.29
CA ARG A 319 -0.96 11.51 5.20
C ARG A 319 0.11 12.31 5.90
N THR A 320 0.49 13.43 5.28
CA THR A 320 1.36 14.46 5.88
C THR A 320 0.60 15.74 6.27
N GLY A 321 -0.71 15.78 5.98
CA GLY A 321 -1.58 16.91 6.31
C GLY A 321 -3.01 16.73 5.82
N GLY A 322 -3.79 17.82 5.83
CA GLY A 322 -5.17 17.89 5.33
C GLY A 322 -6.26 17.82 6.42
N THR A 323 -7.46 18.25 6.05
CA THR A 323 -8.60 18.32 6.97
C THR A 323 -8.98 16.95 7.52
N ASN A 324 -9.09 16.85 8.85
CA ASN A 324 -9.48 15.64 9.58
C ASN A 324 -8.59 14.40 9.31
N ALA A 325 -7.41 14.58 8.73
CA ALA A 325 -6.46 13.50 8.50
C ALA A 325 -5.78 13.10 9.81
N ASN A 326 -5.67 11.80 10.06
CA ASN A 326 -4.81 11.24 11.08
C ASN A 326 -3.44 10.97 10.45
N LEU A 327 -2.40 11.64 10.95
CA LEU A 327 -1.04 11.52 10.41
C LEU A 327 -0.31 10.27 10.90
N ASP A 328 -0.85 9.59 11.92
CA ASP A 328 -0.35 8.32 12.45
C ASP A 328 -1.17 7.12 11.93
N ALA A 329 -1.95 7.33 10.87
CA ALA A 329 -2.80 6.30 10.26
C ALA A 329 -2.34 5.92 8.85
N VAL A 330 -2.62 4.67 8.49
CA VAL A 330 -2.60 4.19 7.11
C VAL A 330 -4.04 4.12 6.62
N TYR A 331 -4.34 4.79 5.51
CA TYR A 331 -5.63 4.77 4.86
C TYR A 331 -5.68 3.68 3.80
N LEU A 332 -6.84 3.02 3.67
CA LEU A 332 -7.01 1.87 2.79
C LEU A 332 -8.16 2.10 1.83
N GLN A 333 -7.96 1.67 0.59
CA GLN A 333 -9.00 1.63 -0.42
C GLN A 333 -9.28 0.18 -0.79
N LEU A 334 -10.49 -0.30 -0.51
CA LEU A 334 -10.93 -1.66 -0.86
C LEU A 334 -11.99 -1.62 -1.96
N ALA A 335 -11.99 -2.60 -2.85
CA ALA A 335 -13.06 -2.75 -3.83
C ALA A 335 -13.32 -4.16 -4.33
N SER A 336 -14.55 -4.63 -4.13
CA SER A 336 -15.03 -5.85 -4.79
C SER A 336 -15.37 -5.57 -6.26
N THR A 337 -14.64 -6.22 -7.17
CA THR A 337 -14.87 -6.10 -8.61
C THR A 337 -16.20 -6.74 -9.04
N THR A 338 -16.66 -7.78 -8.33
CA THR A 338 -17.89 -8.53 -8.66
C THR A 338 -19.15 -7.81 -8.19
N SER A 339 -19.17 -7.30 -6.95
CA SER A 339 -20.30 -6.56 -6.40
C SER A 339 -20.22 -5.05 -6.69
N ARG A 340 -19.08 -4.58 -7.24
CA ARG A 340 -18.74 -3.16 -7.45
C ARG A 340 -18.87 -2.32 -6.18
N THR A 341 -18.68 -2.93 -5.01
CA THR A 341 -18.71 -2.26 -3.72
C THR A 341 -17.35 -1.66 -3.42
N GLY A 342 -17.29 -0.40 -3.01
CA GLY A 342 -16.07 0.26 -2.51
C GLY A 342 -16.15 0.68 -1.05
N TYR A 343 -14.98 0.70 -0.40
CA TYR A 343 -14.77 1.13 0.99
C TYR A 343 -13.53 2.01 1.13
N LEU A 344 -13.63 3.14 1.81
CA LEU A 344 -12.47 3.92 2.28
C LEU A 344 -12.36 3.77 3.79
N GLU A 345 -11.18 3.41 4.27
CA GLU A 345 -10.96 2.97 5.64
C GLU A 345 -9.67 3.55 6.20
N LYS A 346 -9.46 3.43 7.51
CA LYS A 346 -8.18 3.78 8.15
C LYS A 346 -7.77 2.76 9.20
N LEU A 347 -6.47 2.51 9.30
CA LEU A 347 -5.80 1.73 10.32
C LEU A 347 -5.02 2.62 11.26
N THR A 348 -5.15 2.35 12.55
CA THR A 348 -4.40 3.03 13.62
C THR A 348 -3.92 2.02 14.65
N GLN A 349 -2.73 2.22 15.18
CA GLN A 349 -2.20 1.41 16.27
C GLN A 349 -3.09 1.55 17.51
N LEU A 350 -3.45 0.42 18.13
CA LEU A 350 -4.15 0.42 19.40
C LEU A 350 -3.17 0.59 20.57
N TYR A 351 -3.24 1.74 21.24
CA TYR A 351 -2.53 1.95 22.50
C TYR A 351 -3.33 1.34 23.66
N LEU A 352 -3.00 0.11 24.05
CA LEU A 352 -3.52 -0.46 25.31
C LEU A 352 -2.91 0.32 26.49
N ASN A 353 -3.75 1.03 27.25
CA ASN A 353 -3.33 1.74 28.46
C ASN A 353 -2.90 0.71 29.53
N PRO A 354 -1.64 0.71 30.01
CA PRO A 354 -1.17 -0.24 31.03
C PRO A 354 -1.95 -0.16 32.35
N GLN A 355 -2.62 0.97 32.64
CA GLN A 355 -3.39 1.14 33.88
C GLN A 355 -4.64 0.24 33.93
N GLN A 356 -5.23 -0.14 32.79
CA GLN A 356 -6.41 -1.01 32.76
C GLN A 356 -6.12 -2.47 33.09
N PHE A 357 -4.87 -2.93 32.96
CA PHE A 357 -4.48 -4.28 33.39
C PHE A 357 -4.32 -4.41 34.92
N SER A 358 -4.07 -3.30 35.63
CA SER A 358 -3.87 -3.32 37.08
C SER A 358 -5.17 -3.48 37.89
N GLU A 359 -6.31 -3.08 37.31
CA GLU A 359 -7.62 -3.21 37.98
C GLU A 359 -8.17 -4.65 37.92
N GLN A 360 -7.82 -5.42 36.87
CA GLN A 360 -8.24 -6.82 36.73
C GLN A 360 -7.48 -7.78 37.68
N HIS A 361 -6.21 -7.49 38.02
CA HIS A 361 -5.46 -8.29 39.00
C HIS A 361 -5.85 -7.98 40.46
N SER A 362 -6.34 -6.77 40.74
CA SER A 362 -6.76 -6.37 42.09
C SER A 362 -8.07 -7.06 42.52
N ALA A 363 -8.92 -7.47 41.56
CA ALA A 363 -10.17 -8.18 41.81
C ALA A 363 -9.98 -9.68 42.15
N CYS A 364 -8.81 -10.28 41.88
CA CYS A 364 -8.53 -11.69 42.18
C CYS A 364 -7.81 -11.93 43.51
N SER A 365 -7.48 -10.88 44.27
CA SER A 365 -6.73 -10.99 45.54
C SER A 365 -7.58 -10.84 46.81
N HIS A 366 -8.91 -10.68 46.68
CA HIS A 366 -9.83 -10.51 47.82
C HIS A 366 -10.78 -11.70 48.04
N SER A 367 -10.31 -12.92 47.73
CA SER A 367 -11.03 -14.16 48.04
C SER A 367 -10.06 -15.24 48.51
N TYR A 368 -9.50 -15.08 49.71
CA TYR A 368 -8.97 -16.17 50.54
C TYR A 368 -9.18 -15.85 52.02
#